data_AF-A0A7S7Z6Y7-F1
#
_entry.id   AF-A0A7S7Z6Y7-F1
#
_cell.length_a   1.000
_cell.length_b   1.000
_cell.length_c   1.000
_cell.angle_alpha   90.00
_cell.angle_beta   90.00
_cell.angle_gamma   90.00
#
_symmetry.space_group_name_H-M   'P 1'
#
loop_
_entity.id
_entity.type
_entity.pdbx_description
1 polymer ?
#
loop_
_entity_poly.entity_id
_entity_poly.type
_entity_poly.pdbx_seq_one_letter_code
_entity_poly.pdbx_strand_id
1 'polypeptide(L)' 'MPRKPSGSPAIDPLRGFPISVQPLRPCPFCGGSEVWIHSDIDPKFVVCKKCSAFGPNAPTVRQAAERWNKRTNP' A
#
# COMPACT_ATOMS: atom_id res chain seq x y z
N MET A 1 -34.05 -17.86 -15.40
CA MET A 1 -34.03 -17.48 -13.97
C MET A 1 -32.63 -17.75 -13.41
N PRO A 2 -32.10 -16.87 -12.54
CA PRO A 2 -30.71 -16.46 -12.58
C PRO A 2 -29.74 -17.43 -11.88
N ARG A 3 -28.67 -17.85 -12.57
CA ARG A 3 -27.50 -18.47 -11.93
C ARG A 3 -26.76 -17.36 -11.18
N LYS A 4 -26.87 -17.37 -9.86
CA LYS A 4 -26.13 -16.50 -8.95
C LYS A 4 -24.62 -16.59 -9.26
N PRO A 5 -23.89 -15.46 -9.38
CA PRO A 5 -22.44 -15.50 -9.26
C PRO A 5 -22.13 -15.77 -7.79
N SER A 6 -21.69 -16.98 -7.49
CA SER A 6 -21.10 -17.32 -6.19
C SER A 6 -19.84 -16.49 -6.02
N GLY A 7 -19.95 -15.39 -5.28
CA GLY A 7 -18.81 -14.65 -4.78
C GLY A 7 -17.91 -15.61 -4.00
N SER A 8 -16.73 -15.88 -4.55
CA SER A 8 -15.69 -16.63 -3.85
C SER A 8 -14.73 -15.61 -3.27
N PRO A 9 -14.75 -15.35 -1.94
CA PRO A 9 -13.59 -14.74 -1.31
C PRO A 9 -12.46 -15.77 -1.40
N ALA A 10 -11.43 -15.46 -2.18
CA ALA A 10 -10.19 -16.22 -2.18
C ALA A 10 -9.54 -16.07 -0.80
N ILE A 11 -9.79 -17.04 0.07
CA ILE A 11 -9.05 -17.23 1.32
C ILE A 11 -7.86 -18.14 1.00
N ASP A 12 -6.67 -17.55 0.97
CA ASP A 12 -5.39 -18.26 0.86
C ASP A 12 -5.07 -18.95 2.21
N PRO A 13 -4.89 -20.28 2.27
CA PRO A 13 -4.77 -20.98 3.55
C PRO A 13 -3.38 -21.00 4.19
N LEU A 14 -2.35 -20.28 3.68
CA LEU A 14 -0.95 -20.64 3.98
C LEU A 14 0.02 -19.54 4.46
N ARG A 15 -0.39 -18.37 4.97
CA ARG A 15 0.56 -17.47 5.70
C ARG A 15 -0.13 -16.47 6.63
N GLY A 16 0.44 -16.34 7.83
CA GLY A 16 -0.12 -15.60 8.97
C GLY A 16 -0.46 -14.14 8.68
N PHE A 17 -1.61 -13.73 9.23
CA PHE A 17 -2.15 -12.38 9.35
C PHE A 17 -1.80 -11.40 8.21
N PRO A 18 -2.77 -11.05 7.33
CA PRO A 18 -2.60 -9.86 6.53
C PRO A 18 -2.48 -8.70 7.51
N ILE A 19 -1.27 -8.16 7.66
CA ILE A 19 -1.08 -6.85 8.26
C ILE A 19 -1.95 -5.96 7.38
N SER A 20 -3.12 -5.54 7.90
CA SER A 20 -4.06 -4.67 7.21
C SER A 20 -3.42 -3.28 7.12
N VAL A 21 -2.42 -3.16 6.27
CA VAL A 21 -1.88 -1.87 5.85
C VAL A 21 -2.95 -1.29 4.95
N GLN A 22 -3.50 -0.14 5.32
CA GLN A 22 -4.49 0.55 4.49
C GLN A 22 -3.96 0.65 3.05
N PRO A 23 -4.82 0.50 2.02
CA PRO A 23 -4.40 0.61 0.64
C PRO A 23 -3.69 1.96 0.42
N LEU A 24 -2.52 1.90 -0.22
CA LEU A 24 -1.72 3.09 -0.49
C LEU A 24 -2.40 3.96 -1.54
N ARG A 25 -2.50 5.26 -1.27
CA ARG A 25 -2.99 6.25 -2.23
C ARG A 25 -2.01 6.38 -3.41
N PRO A 26 -2.49 6.62 -4.65
CA PRO A 26 -1.66 6.75 -5.84
C PRO A 26 -0.70 7.93 -5.73
N CYS A 27 0.49 7.83 -6.33
CA CYS A 27 1.54 8.83 -6.25
C CYS A 27 1.03 10.26 -6.54
N PRO A 28 1.30 11.25 -5.67
CA PRO A 28 0.80 12.60 -5.86
C PRO A 28 1.51 13.36 -7.00
N PHE A 29 2.70 12.91 -7.41
CA PHE A 29 3.51 13.59 -8.43
C PHE A 29 3.13 13.17 -9.85
N CYS A 30 2.83 11.88 -10.07
CA CYS A 30 2.59 11.33 -11.40
C CYS A 30 1.23 10.63 -11.56
N GLY A 31 0.41 10.60 -10.49
CA GLY A 31 -0.87 9.89 -10.46
C GLY A 31 -0.76 8.35 -10.54
N GLY A 32 0.44 7.78 -10.44
CA GLY A 32 0.67 6.35 -10.62
C GLY A 32 0.21 5.53 -9.42
N SER A 33 -0.50 4.43 -9.69
CA SER A 33 -0.93 3.47 -8.65
C SER A 33 0.15 2.46 -8.26
N GLU A 34 1.27 2.42 -9.00
CA GLU A 34 2.40 1.55 -8.72
C GLU A 34 3.29 2.13 -7.60
N VAL A 35 2.84 1.90 -6.37
CA VAL A 35 3.51 2.33 -5.13
C VAL A 35 3.85 1.13 -4.27
N TRP A 36 5.03 1.13 -3.65
CA TRP A 36 5.53 0.03 -2.81
C TRP A 36 6.15 0.57 -1.53
N ILE A 37 5.91 -0.08 -0.40
CA ILE A 37 6.62 0.15 0.87
C ILE A 37 7.90 -0.67 0.92
N HIS A 38 9.04 -0.01 1.11
CA HIS A 38 10.29 -0.68 1.40
C HIS A 38 10.30 -1.10 2.88
N SER A 39 10.03 -2.37 3.15
CA SER A 39 9.94 -2.94 4.50
C SER A 39 11.24 -3.51 5.04
N ASP A 40 12.15 -3.90 4.14
CA ASP A 40 13.39 -4.62 4.48
C ASP A 40 14.52 -3.71 4.97
N ILE A 41 14.34 -2.39 4.87
CA ILE A 41 15.33 -1.38 5.28
C ILE A 41 14.74 -0.46 6.34
N ASP A 42 15.61 0.07 7.19
CA ASP A 42 15.29 1.12 8.14
C ASP A 42 15.96 2.44 7.70
N PRO A 43 15.23 3.56 7.65
CA PRO A 43 13.80 3.69 7.95
C PRO A 43 12.91 3.16 6.82
N LYS A 44 11.67 2.78 7.15
CA LYS A 44 10.66 2.30 6.18
C LYS A 44 10.06 3.49 5.46
N PHE A 45 9.85 3.37 4.15
CA PHE A 45 9.23 4.43 3.35
C PHE A 45 8.46 3.84 2.17
N VAL A 46 7.60 4.66 1.57
CA VAL A 46 6.89 4.30 0.33
C VAL A 46 7.62 4.90 -0.86
N VAL A 47 7.73 4.16 -1.95
CA VAL A 47 8.32 4.61 -3.21
C VAL A 47 7.32 4.41 -4.34
N CYS A 48 7.22 5.39 -5.24
CA CYS A 48 6.53 5.20 -6.51
C CYS A 48 7.49 4.60 -7.54
N LYS A 49 7.13 3.47 -8.14
CA LYS A 49 7.96 2.82 -9.17
C LYS A 49 7.98 3.57 -10.50
N LYS A 50 6.98 4.41 -10.76
CA LYS A 50 6.83 5.12 -12.01
C LYS A 50 7.72 6.36 -12.10
N CYS A 51 7.71 7.19 -11.06
CA CYS A 51 8.46 8.45 -11.02
C CYS A 51 9.57 8.49 -9.98
N SER A 52 9.81 7.38 -9.27
CA SER A 52 10.80 7.28 -8.20
C SER A 52 10.59 8.29 -7.06
N ALA A 53 9.35 8.75 -6.85
CA ALA A 53 9.04 9.63 -5.73
C ALA A 53 9.15 8.87 -4.40
N PHE A 54 9.91 9.44 -3.47
CA PHE A 54 10.11 8.91 -2.13
C PHE A 54 9.12 9.52 -1.15
N GLY A 55 8.51 8.67 -0.34
CA GLY A 55 7.63 9.03 0.75
C GLY A 55 8.39 9.39 2.02
N PRO A 56 7.69 9.95 3.01
CA PRO A 56 8.25 10.20 4.33
C PRO A 56 8.75 8.90 4.96
N ASN A 57 9.88 9.01 5.65
CA ASN A 57 10.44 7.93 6.46
C ASN A 57 9.50 7.56 7.62
N ALA A 58 9.60 6.34 8.13
CA ALA A 58 8.85 5.88 9.28
C ALA A 58 9.52 4.65 9.94
N PRO A 59 9.33 4.43 11.25
CA PRO A 59 9.92 3.28 11.93
C PRO A 59 9.18 1.96 11.67
N THR A 60 7.97 1.99 11.09
CA THR A 60 7.16 0.80 10.78
C THR A 60 6.48 0.92 9.41
N VAL A 61 6.20 -0.21 8.77
CA VAL A 61 5.48 -0.28 7.48
C VAL A 61 4.11 0.41 7.57
N ARG A 62 3.39 0.20 8.68
CA ARG A 62 2.10 0.86 8.90
C ARG A 62 2.23 2.37 8.96
N GLN A 63 3.21 2.89 9.71
CA GLN A 63 3.45 4.33 9.77
C GLN A 63 3.93 4.90 8.43
N ALA A 64 4.73 4.16 7.65
CA ALA A 64 5.13 4.59 6.31
C ALA A 64 3.90 4.75 5.40
N ALA A 65 2.99 3.77 5.43
CA ALA A 65 1.72 3.84 4.70
C ALA A 65 0.81 4.97 5.19
N GLU A 66 0.67 5.13 6.50
CA GLU A 66 -0.13 6.20 7.11
C GLU A 66 0.40 7.57 6.72
N ARG A 67 1.71 7.80 6.83
CA ARG A 67 2.33 9.08 6.43
C ARG A 67 2.21 9.31 4.92
N TRP A 68 2.40 8.27 4.11
CA TRP A 68 2.16 8.34 2.67
C TRP A 68 0.71 8.73 2.36
N ASN A 69 -0.27 8.15 3.04
CA ASN A 69 -1.69 8.39 2.79
C ASN A 69 -2.21 9.71 3.38
N LYS A 70 -1.70 10.10 4.55
CA LYS A 70 -2.05 11.34 5.25
C LYS A 70 -1.54 12.58 4.54
N ARG A 71 -0.49 12.45 3.71
CA ARG A 71 0.20 13.55 3.01
C ARG A 71 -0.74 14.73 2.78
N THR A 72 -0.50 15.81 3.54
CA THR A 72 -1.21 17.07 3.30
C THR A 72 -0.79 17.50 1.92
N ASN A 73 -1.75 17.59 1.01
CA ASN A 73 -1.51 18.22 -0.29
C ASN A 73 -1.06 19.65 0.04
N PRO A 74 0.15 20.10 -0.37
CA PRO A 74 0.49 21.51 -0.26
C PRO A 74 -0.52 22.35 -1.04
#